data_AF-A0A9X2SYN0-F1
#
_entry.id   AF-A0A9X2SYN0-F1
#
_cell.length_a   1.000
_cell.length_b   1.000
_cell.length_c   1.000
_cell.angle_alpha   90.00
_cell.angle_beta   90.00
_cell.angle_gamma   90.00
#
_symmetry.space_group_name_H-M   'P 1'
#
loop_
_entity.id
_entity.type
_entity.pdbx_description
1 polymer ?
#
loop_
_entity_poly.entity_id
_entity_poly.type
_entity_poly.pdbx_seq_one_letter_code
_entity_poly.pdbx_strand_id
1 'polypeptide(L)'
;MKNIHFETIIAVSVIFLFFAACSSKEHSSVSLAELIQAETVMYEYPDSALHILQNMKMPDAAQKLEHATWALLMTQAKYKMYIEQNDSLANIAYNYFMEQEDAQRKALVLYLKGEIFHDNRNIEEAQNSLLRATTYAEKTNDYQLCHLIYAELGCIYILRFYKEYAIEAFNKSYQYALQSQNCKYIIASLIYLGRTYGQLERFNQLNIIKKPLKLPKKNI
;
A
#
# COMPACT_ATOMS: atom_id res chain seq x y z
N MET A 1 -62.00 29.01 8.43
CA MET A 1 -61.27 28.25 7.37
C MET A 1 -59.94 28.87 6.96
N LYS A 2 -59.74 30.21 7.00
CA LYS A 2 -58.46 30.83 6.60
C LYS A 2 -57.23 30.47 7.47
N ASN A 3 -57.40 30.24 8.78
CA ASN A 3 -56.27 29.91 9.67
C ASN A 3 -55.69 28.51 9.46
N ILE A 4 -56.52 27.52 9.07
CA ILE A 4 -56.08 26.13 8.83
C ILE A 4 -55.20 26.04 7.58
N HIS A 5 -55.53 26.82 6.55
CA HIS A 5 -54.69 26.92 5.35
C HIS A 5 -53.36 27.62 5.61
N PHE A 6 -53.30 28.57 6.54
CA PHE A 6 -52.06 29.26 6.88
C PHE A 6 -51.10 28.38 7.67
N GLU A 7 -51.59 27.62 8.67
CA GLU A 7 -50.75 26.70 9.44
C GLU A 7 -50.25 25.51 8.62
N THR A 8 -51.05 25.01 7.67
CA THR A 8 -50.62 23.94 6.75
C THR A 8 -49.53 24.42 5.78
N ILE A 9 -49.56 25.67 5.32
CA ILE A 9 -48.50 26.25 4.47
C ILE A 9 -47.19 26.40 5.25
N ILE A 10 -47.25 26.79 6.53
CA ILE A 10 -46.06 26.89 7.40
C ILE A 10 -45.47 25.49 7.67
N ALA A 11 -46.31 24.50 7.95
CA ALA A 11 -45.84 23.13 8.19
C ALA A 11 -45.13 22.53 6.95
N VAL A 12 -45.68 22.74 5.74
CA VAL A 12 -45.08 22.24 4.48
C VAL A 12 -43.77 22.96 4.14
N SER A 13 -43.66 24.26 4.41
CA SER A 13 -42.43 25.03 4.16
C SER A 13 -41.29 24.67 5.12
N VAL A 14 -41.60 24.36 6.39
CA VAL A 14 -40.60 23.83 7.35
C VAL A 14 -40.11 22.44 6.94
N ILE A 15 -40.98 21.56 6.44
CA ILE A 15 -40.59 20.23 5.94
C ILE A 15 -39.69 20.34 4.69
N PHE A 16 -39.95 21.29 3.79
CA PHE A 16 -39.09 21.53 2.62
C PHE A 16 -37.69 22.04 3.00
N LEU A 17 -37.57 22.83 4.08
CA LEU A 17 -36.29 23.28 4.62
C LEU A 17 -35.49 22.14 5.27
N PHE A 18 -36.15 21.11 5.82
CA PHE A 18 -35.48 19.90 6.32
C PHE A 18 -34.91 19.01 5.20
N PHE A 19 -35.49 19.02 4.00
CA PHE A 19 -34.97 18.27 2.85
C PHE A 19 -33.83 18.98 2.10
N ALA A 20 -33.68 20.30 2.27
CA ALA A 20 -32.59 21.07 1.67
C ALA A 20 -31.26 21.00 2.45
N ALA A 21 -31.24 20.39 3.64
CA ALA A 21 -30.05 20.30 4.49
C ALA A 21 -29.08 19.13 4.13
N CYS A 22 -29.31 18.44 3.00
CA CYS A 22 -28.46 17.34 2.52
C CYS A 22 -27.66 17.75 1.27
N SER A 23 -26.73 18.71 1.38
CA SER A 23 -25.82 19.09 0.28
C SER A 23 -24.36 18.66 0.47
N SER A 24 -24.05 17.76 1.42
CA SER A 24 -22.68 17.31 1.68
C SER A 24 -22.17 16.19 0.75
N LYS A 25 -22.98 15.66 -0.18
CA LYS A 25 -22.61 14.49 -1.01
C LYS A 25 -21.72 14.80 -2.22
N GLU A 26 -21.65 16.05 -2.66
CA GLU A 26 -20.91 16.42 -3.87
C GLU A 26 -19.40 16.53 -3.64
N HIS A 27 -18.97 16.87 -2.42
CA HIS A 27 -17.55 17.01 -2.10
C HIS A 27 -16.88 15.69 -1.74
N SER A 28 -17.59 14.75 -1.11
CA SER A 28 -17.05 13.43 -0.81
C SER A 28 -16.80 12.61 -2.08
N SER A 29 -17.64 12.76 -3.10
CA SER A 29 -17.50 12.02 -4.37
C SER A 29 -16.26 12.43 -5.17
N VAL A 30 -15.90 13.72 -5.19
CA VAL A 30 -14.69 14.21 -5.88
C VAL A 30 -13.43 13.70 -5.19
N SER A 31 -13.35 13.84 -3.87
CA SER A 31 -12.19 13.35 -3.10
C SER A 31 -11.99 11.84 -3.26
N LEU A 32 -13.07 11.06 -3.34
CA LEU A 32 -12.98 9.62 -3.56
C LEU A 32 -12.42 9.29 -4.95
N ALA A 33 -12.84 10.02 -5.99
CA ALA A 33 -12.33 9.80 -7.35
C ALA A 33 -10.83 10.08 -7.46
N GLU A 34 -10.34 11.14 -6.83
CA GLU A 34 -8.91 11.49 -6.79
C GLU A 34 -8.08 10.43 -6.05
N LEU A 35 -8.59 9.90 -4.93
CA LEU A 35 -7.94 8.80 -4.20
C LEU A 35 -7.82 7.53 -5.05
N ILE A 36 -8.90 7.16 -5.75
CA ILE A 36 -8.90 6.01 -6.66
C ILE A 36 -7.89 6.24 -7.80
N GLN A 37 -7.85 7.44 -8.37
CA GLN A 37 -6.92 7.77 -9.44
C GLN A 37 -5.46 7.69 -8.97
N ALA A 38 -5.15 8.25 -7.80
CA ALA A 38 -3.82 8.19 -7.22
C ALA A 38 -3.38 6.75 -6.93
N GLU A 39 -4.28 5.92 -6.38
CA GLU A 39 -4.00 4.52 -6.12
C GLU A 39 -3.77 3.73 -7.42
N THR A 40 -4.57 3.99 -8.45
CA THR A 40 -4.46 3.32 -9.76
C THR A 40 -3.10 3.52 -10.41
N VAL A 41 -2.50 4.70 -10.29
CA VAL A 41 -1.20 5.00 -10.90
C VAL A 41 -0.02 4.79 -9.95
N MET A 42 -0.25 4.38 -8.71
CA MET A 42 0.73 4.39 -7.63
C MET A 42 1.99 3.56 -7.91
N TYR A 43 1.84 2.41 -8.56
CA TYR A 43 2.98 1.51 -8.81
C TYR A 43 3.78 1.94 -10.04
N GLU A 44 3.11 2.36 -11.11
CA GLU A 44 3.76 2.78 -12.36
C GLU A 44 4.31 4.20 -12.31
N TYR A 45 3.57 5.13 -11.69
CA TYR A 45 3.84 6.57 -11.68
C TYR A 45 3.62 7.18 -10.27
N PRO A 46 4.49 6.84 -9.30
CA PRO A 46 4.35 7.32 -7.92
C PRO A 46 4.49 8.85 -7.78
N ASP A 47 5.20 9.50 -8.69
CA ASP A 47 5.29 10.97 -8.81
C ASP A 47 3.94 11.59 -9.17
N SER A 48 3.23 10.97 -10.13
CA SER A 48 1.88 11.38 -10.53
C SER A 48 0.86 11.11 -9.41
N ALA A 49 0.96 9.95 -8.73
CA ALA A 49 0.14 9.67 -7.56
C ALA A 49 0.34 10.72 -6.47
N LEU A 50 1.61 11.04 -6.16
CA LEU A 50 1.95 12.08 -5.18
C LEU A 50 1.37 13.44 -5.57
N HIS A 51 1.50 13.81 -6.84
CA HIS A 51 0.96 15.07 -7.36
C HIS A 51 -0.57 15.15 -7.18
N ILE A 52 -1.31 14.08 -7.47
CA ILE A 52 -2.76 14.03 -7.23
C ILE A 52 -3.06 14.21 -5.74
N LEU A 53 -2.40 13.43 -4.88
CA LEU A 53 -2.65 13.43 -3.44
C LEU A 53 -2.32 14.76 -2.75
N GLN A 54 -1.37 15.52 -3.30
CA GLN A 54 -0.97 16.83 -2.80
C GLN A 54 -1.90 17.96 -3.25
N ASN A 55 -2.50 17.84 -4.44
CA ASN A 55 -3.37 18.87 -5.01
C ASN A 55 -4.86 18.65 -4.75
N MET A 56 -5.26 17.42 -4.41
CA MET A 56 -6.61 17.15 -3.95
C MET A 56 -6.89 17.84 -2.62
N LYS A 57 -8.17 18.08 -2.33
CA LYS A 57 -8.57 18.52 -0.98
C LYS A 57 -8.38 17.36 0.00
N MET A 58 -7.54 17.56 1.01
CA MET A 58 -7.36 16.58 2.09
C MET A 58 -8.71 16.24 2.73
N PRO A 59 -9.09 14.95 2.83
CA PRO A 59 -10.33 14.55 3.50
C PRO A 59 -10.33 14.99 4.97
N ASP A 60 -11.49 15.38 5.49
CA ASP A 60 -11.63 15.74 6.90
C ASP A 60 -11.42 14.51 7.80
N ALA A 61 -10.89 14.69 9.01
CA ALA A 61 -10.69 13.60 9.97
C ALA A 61 -12.02 12.89 10.36
N ALA A 62 -13.16 13.57 10.22
CA ALA A 62 -14.49 12.97 10.38
C ALA A 62 -14.80 11.93 9.28
N GLN A 63 -14.22 12.06 8.09
CA GLN A 63 -14.31 11.11 6.99
C GLN A 63 -13.24 10.02 7.16
N LYS A 64 -13.40 9.20 8.20
CA LYS A 64 -12.35 8.28 8.69
C LYS A 64 -11.73 7.41 7.58
N LEU A 65 -12.54 6.85 6.69
CA LEU A 65 -12.07 5.98 5.60
C LEU A 65 -11.22 6.74 4.59
N GLU A 66 -11.75 7.84 4.07
CA GLU A 66 -11.09 8.67 3.06
C GLU A 66 -9.82 9.29 3.63
N HIS A 67 -9.87 9.78 4.88
CA HIS A 67 -8.71 10.35 5.56
C HIS A 67 -7.60 9.32 5.79
N ALA A 68 -7.96 8.11 6.25
CA ALA A 68 -7.00 7.01 6.39
C ALA A 68 -6.44 6.54 5.05
N THR A 69 -7.28 6.49 4.01
CA THR A 69 -6.87 6.14 2.64
C THR A 69 -5.90 7.16 2.08
N TRP A 70 -6.20 8.45 2.24
CA TRP A 70 -5.29 9.53 1.85
C TRP A 70 -3.95 9.43 2.58
N ALA A 71 -3.96 9.22 3.90
CA ALA A 71 -2.74 9.08 4.70
C ALA A 71 -1.90 7.86 4.25
N LEU A 72 -2.56 6.74 3.95
CA LEU A 72 -1.92 5.53 3.43
C LEU A 72 -1.24 5.79 2.08
N LEU A 73 -1.99 6.33 1.11
CA LEU A 73 -1.47 6.58 -0.24
C LEU A 73 -0.38 7.66 -0.24
N MET A 74 -0.52 8.71 0.59
CA MET A 74 0.52 9.73 0.75
C MET A 74 1.80 9.13 1.31
N THR A 75 1.70 8.24 2.30
CA THR A 75 2.84 7.52 2.87
C THR A 75 3.52 6.67 1.79
N GLN A 76 2.74 5.92 1.01
CA GLN A 76 3.24 5.05 -0.05
C GLN A 76 3.93 5.83 -1.16
N ALA A 77 3.33 6.93 -1.62
CA ALA A 77 3.88 7.77 -2.68
C ALA A 77 5.21 8.40 -2.25
N LYS A 78 5.27 8.96 -1.04
CA LYS A 78 6.52 9.51 -0.48
C LYS A 78 7.62 8.47 -0.35
N TYR A 79 7.28 7.28 0.16
CA TYR A 79 8.23 6.16 0.27
C TYR A 79 8.79 5.78 -1.11
N LYS A 80 7.92 5.59 -2.12
CA LYS A 80 8.33 5.26 -3.50
C LYS A 80 9.14 6.36 -4.18
N MET A 81 8.95 7.61 -3.75
CA MET A 81 9.69 8.78 -4.23
C MET A 81 10.95 9.09 -3.42
N TYR A 82 11.32 8.23 -2.45
CA TYR A 82 12.46 8.45 -1.54
C TYR A 82 12.40 9.79 -0.81
N ILE A 83 11.20 10.24 -0.47
CA ILE A 83 10.96 11.46 0.28
C ILE A 83 10.92 11.11 1.76
N GLU A 84 11.81 11.74 2.53
CA GLU A 84 11.85 11.58 3.98
C GLU A 84 10.51 11.97 4.62
N GLN A 85 10.02 11.11 5.51
CA GLN A 85 8.76 11.31 6.20
C GLN A 85 8.83 10.75 7.62
N ASN A 86 8.15 11.41 8.54
CA ASN A 86 7.88 10.84 9.85
C ASN A 86 6.78 9.77 9.75
N ASP A 87 6.49 9.11 10.87
CA ASP A 87 5.52 8.03 10.95
C ASP A 87 4.08 8.50 11.15
N SER A 88 3.79 9.81 11.15
CA SER A 88 2.47 10.36 11.50
C SER A 88 1.37 9.87 10.55
N LEU A 89 1.59 9.96 9.23
CA LEU A 89 0.62 9.50 8.24
C LEU A 89 0.45 7.98 8.25
N ALA A 90 1.56 7.25 8.37
CA ALA A 90 1.54 5.79 8.52
C ALA A 90 0.75 5.35 9.76
N ASN A 91 0.85 6.09 10.86
CA ASN A 91 0.11 5.81 12.10
C ASN A 91 -1.38 6.10 11.96
N ILE A 92 -1.79 7.17 11.26
CA ILE A 92 -3.20 7.43 10.94
C ILE A 92 -3.79 6.24 10.15
N ALA A 93 -3.10 5.81 9.09
CA ALA A 93 -3.54 4.67 8.29
C ALA A 93 -3.58 3.37 9.11
N TYR A 94 -2.59 3.13 9.96
CA TYR A 94 -2.50 1.94 10.81
C TYR A 94 -3.66 1.83 11.80
N ASN A 95 -3.92 2.92 12.54
CA ASN A 95 -4.98 2.93 13.55
C ASN A 95 -6.35 2.62 12.93
N TYR A 96 -6.59 3.07 11.71
CA TYR A 96 -7.84 2.80 11.01
C TYR A 96 -7.89 1.39 10.39
N PHE A 97 -6.92 1.04 9.52
CA PHE A 97 -7.01 -0.18 8.71
C PHE A 97 -6.75 -1.47 9.49
N MET A 98 -6.04 -1.41 10.62
CA MET A 98 -5.85 -2.60 11.45
C MET A 98 -7.16 -3.09 12.11
N GLU A 99 -8.14 -2.20 12.28
CA GLU A 99 -9.47 -2.52 12.81
C GLU A 99 -10.46 -3.01 11.74
N GLN A 100 -10.17 -2.83 10.45
CA GLN A 100 -11.08 -3.21 9.35
C GLN A 100 -10.91 -4.69 8.94
N GLU A 101 -11.84 -5.25 8.18
CA GLU A 101 -11.69 -6.59 7.58
C GLU A 101 -11.08 -6.54 6.16
N ASP A 102 -10.06 -5.71 5.97
CA ASP A 102 -9.35 -5.56 4.70
C ASP A 102 -7.91 -6.07 4.80
N ALA A 103 -7.67 -7.28 4.30
CA ALA A 103 -6.35 -7.90 4.34
C ALA A 103 -5.32 -7.14 3.48
N GLN A 104 -5.73 -6.55 2.36
CA GLN A 104 -4.81 -5.83 1.46
C GLN A 104 -4.34 -4.53 2.13
N ARG A 105 -5.26 -3.76 2.71
CA ARG A 105 -4.91 -2.53 3.44
C ARG A 105 -4.06 -2.82 4.67
N LYS A 106 -4.37 -3.88 5.43
CA LYS A 106 -3.52 -4.31 6.57
C LYS A 106 -2.11 -4.65 6.14
N ALA A 107 -1.97 -5.45 5.08
CA ALA A 107 -0.68 -5.80 4.53
C ALA A 107 0.12 -4.57 4.11
N LEU A 108 -0.51 -3.66 3.36
CA LEU A 108 0.16 -2.47 2.82
C LEU A 108 0.62 -1.52 3.93
N VAL A 109 -0.23 -1.27 4.94
CA VAL A 109 0.16 -0.40 6.05
C VAL A 109 1.29 -1.01 6.87
N LEU A 110 1.24 -2.31 7.15
CA LEU A 110 2.32 -2.99 7.89
C LEU A 110 3.62 -3.02 7.09
N TYR A 111 3.55 -3.19 5.77
CA TYR A 111 4.69 -3.07 4.88
C TYR A 111 5.34 -1.68 4.98
N LEU A 112 4.56 -0.60 4.80
CA LEU A 112 5.08 0.77 4.86
C LEU A 112 5.64 1.13 6.25
N LYS A 113 5.03 0.65 7.33
CA LYS A 113 5.63 0.80 8.68
C LYS A 113 6.95 0.05 8.80
N GLY A 114 7.03 -1.15 8.23
CA GLY A 114 8.27 -1.93 8.17
C GLY A 114 9.41 -1.16 7.50
N GLU A 115 9.12 -0.56 6.34
CA GLU A 115 10.06 0.28 5.60
C GLU A 115 10.50 1.51 6.40
N ILE A 116 9.56 2.26 6.99
CA ILE A 116 9.89 3.43 7.82
C ILE A 116 10.75 3.05 9.03
N PHE A 117 10.48 1.91 9.66
CA PHE A 117 11.33 1.41 10.76
C PHE A 117 12.72 1.03 10.25
N HIS A 118 12.82 0.41 9.08
CA HIS A 118 14.10 0.03 8.50
C HIS A 118 14.95 1.26 8.15
N ASP A 119 14.36 2.28 7.51
CA ASP A 119 15.01 3.56 7.22
C ASP A 119 15.53 4.24 8.49
N ASN A 120 14.77 4.14 9.58
CA ASN A 120 15.15 4.64 10.90
C ASN A 120 16.11 3.73 11.68
N ARG A 121 16.61 2.64 11.08
CA ARG A 121 17.49 1.63 11.69
C ARG A 121 16.89 0.86 12.87
N ASN A 122 15.57 0.88 13.01
CA ASN A 122 14.81 0.08 13.98
C ASN A 122 14.54 -1.31 13.39
N ILE A 123 15.61 -2.12 13.28
CA ILE A 123 15.61 -3.37 12.51
C ILE A 123 14.63 -4.41 13.07
N GLU A 124 14.44 -4.47 14.40
CA GLU A 124 13.55 -5.44 15.03
C GLU A 124 12.08 -5.12 14.75
N GLU A 125 11.69 -3.85 14.88
CA GLU A 125 10.35 -3.34 14.60
C GLU A 125 10.03 -3.45 13.11
N ALA A 126 11.01 -3.20 12.24
CA ALA A 126 10.91 -3.41 10.80
C ALA A 126 10.57 -4.87 10.50
N GLN A 127 11.38 -5.80 11.02
CA GLN A 127 11.18 -7.23 10.82
C GLN A 127 9.82 -7.69 11.37
N ASN A 128 9.42 -7.25 12.57
CA ASN A 128 8.14 -7.61 13.16
C ASN A 128 6.96 -7.13 12.30
N SER A 129 7.02 -5.88 11.83
CA SER A 129 5.98 -5.30 10.98
C SER A 129 5.85 -6.06 9.66
N LEU A 130 6.97 -6.38 9.01
CA LEU A 130 6.99 -7.12 7.76
C LEU A 130 6.50 -8.57 7.93
N LEU A 131 6.90 -9.26 9.01
CA LEU A 131 6.39 -10.60 9.32
C LEU A 131 4.88 -10.59 9.57
N ARG A 132 4.34 -9.54 10.22
CA ARG A 132 2.89 -9.38 10.34
C ARG A 132 2.24 -9.11 8.97
N ALA A 133 2.90 -8.34 8.10
CA ALA A 133 2.40 -8.03 6.77
C ALA A 133 2.20 -9.31 5.93
N THR A 134 3.11 -10.30 6.01
CA THR A 134 2.96 -11.57 5.26
C THR A 134 1.67 -12.30 5.62
N THR A 135 1.26 -12.28 6.90
CA THR A 135 0.04 -12.97 7.37
C THR A 135 -1.26 -12.46 6.73
N TYR A 136 -1.22 -11.24 6.20
CA TYR A 136 -2.34 -10.64 5.47
C TYR A 136 -2.10 -10.69 3.96
N ALA A 137 -0.90 -10.34 3.49
CA ALA A 137 -0.56 -10.27 2.07
C ALA A 137 -0.78 -11.61 1.37
N GLU A 138 -0.37 -12.73 1.99
CA GLU A 138 -0.51 -14.07 1.42
C GLU A 138 -1.97 -14.52 1.24
N LYS A 139 -2.93 -13.84 1.87
CA LYS A 139 -4.38 -14.08 1.70
C LYS A 139 -4.99 -13.28 0.54
N THR A 140 -4.19 -12.44 -0.10
CA THR A 140 -4.61 -11.56 -1.20
C THR A 140 -4.03 -12.01 -2.53
N ASN A 141 -4.51 -11.40 -3.61
CA ASN A 141 -3.91 -11.54 -4.94
C ASN A 141 -2.93 -10.39 -5.28
N ASP A 142 -2.48 -9.61 -4.28
CA ASP A 142 -1.50 -8.54 -4.48
C ASP A 142 -0.07 -9.13 -4.50
N TYR A 143 0.26 -9.81 -5.61
CA TYR A 143 1.55 -10.45 -5.78
C TYR A 143 2.72 -9.45 -5.82
N GLN A 144 2.46 -8.20 -6.19
CA GLN A 144 3.48 -7.15 -6.13
C GLN A 144 3.84 -6.82 -4.68
N LEU A 145 2.84 -6.61 -3.82
CA LEU A 145 3.07 -6.37 -2.39
C LEU A 145 3.74 -7.57 -1.71
N CYS A 146 3.31 -8.79 -2.02
CA CYS A 146 3.97 -10.01 -1.52
C CYS A 146 5.45 -10.06 -1.91
N HIS A 147 5.78 -9.75 -3.17
CA HIS A 147 7.17 -9.68 -3.61
C HIS A 147 7.99 -8.66 -2.79
N LEU A 148 7.45 -7.45 -2.59
CA LEU A 148 8.12 -6.37 -1.87
C LEU A 148 8.38 -6.73 -0.41
N ILE A 149 7.36 -7.25 0.31
CA ILE A 149 7.50 -7.67 1.71
C ILE A 149 8.59 -8.74 1.85
N TYR A 150 8.59 -9.75 0.99
CA TYR A 150 9.58 -10.83 1.06
C TYR A 150 10.98 -10.42 0.59
N ALA A 151 11.08 -9.50 -0.37
CA ALA A 151 12.37 -8.92 -0.73
C ALA A 151 12.97 -8.19 0.47
N GLU A 152 12.18 -7.39 1.16
CA GLU A 152 12.65 -6.62 2.31
C GLU A 152 13.02 -7.49 3.51
N LEU A 153 12.20 -8.51 3.83
CA LEU A 153 12.56 -9.52 4.83
C LEU A 153 13.90 -10.19 4.49
N GLY A 154 14.13 -10.52 3.21
CA GLY A 154 15.40 -11.08 2.77
C GLY A 154 16.57 -10.13 3.00
N CYS A 155 16.42 -8.84 2.71
CA CYS A 155 17.42 -7.80 2.98
C CYS A 155 17.74 -7.70 4.48
N ILE A 156 16.73 -7.66 5.34
CA ILE A 156 16.90 -7.65 6.80
C ILE A 156 17.62 -8.92 7.28
N TYR A 157 17.26 -10.10 6.75
CA TYR A 157 17.94 -11.34 7.12
C TYR A 157 19.40 -11.36 6.69
N ILE A 158 19.76 -10.79 5.53
CA ILE A 158 21.16 -10.60 5.15
C ILE A 158 21.88 -9.68 6.14
N LEU A 159 21.28 -8.54 6.48
CA LEU A 159 21.84 -7.59 7.45
C LEU A 159 22.13 -8.25 8.81
N ARG A 160 21.28 -9.19 9.22
CA ARG A 160 21.40 -9.94 10.48
C ARG A 160 22.21 -11.24 10.36
N PHE A 161 22.84 -11.49 9.22
CA PHE A 161 23.62 -12.72 8.93
C PHE A 161 22.81 -14.03 8.94
N TYR A 162 21.49 -13.96 8.79
CA TYR A 162 20.57 -15.10 8.70
C TYR A 162 20.41 -15.57 7.25
N LYS A 163 21.52 -16.01 6.64
CA LYS A 163 21.60 -16.26 5.19
C LYS A 163 20.63 -17.33 4.67
N GLU A 164 20.33 -18.38 5.43
CA GLU A 164 19.34 -19.40 5.01
C GLU A 164 17.92 -18.82 4.97
N TYR A 165 17.51 -18.09 6.01
CA TYR A 165 16.23 -17.38 6.04
C TYR A 165 16.13 -16.33 4.92
N ALA A 166 17.24 -15.66 4.59
CA ALA A 166 17.29 -14.75 3.45
C ALA A 166 17.02 -15.48 2.12
N ILE A 167 17.60 -16.66 1.92
CA ILE A 167 17.33 -17.48 0.72
C ILE A 167 15.86 -17.88 0.64
N GLU A 168 15.25 -18.30 1.76
CA GLU A 168 13.83 -18.64 1.79
C GLU A 168 12.95 -17.44 1.43
N ALA A 169 13.22 -16.28 2.04
CA ALA A 169 12.51 -15.03 1.76
C ALA A 169 12.67 -14.60 0.30
N PHE A 170 13.89 -14.61 -0.24
CA PHE A 170 14.14 -14.24 -1.63
C PHE A 170 13.53 -15.23 -2.64
N ASN A 171 13.44 -16.52 -2.30
CA ASN A 171 12.73 -17.49 -3.12
C ASN A 171 11.23 -17.20 -3.15
N LYS A 172 10.60 -16.91 -2.00
CA LYS A 172 9.19 -16.47 -1.96
C LYS A 172 8.99 -15.18 -2.76
N SER A 173 9.87 -14.20 -2.57
CA SER A 173 9.89 -12.94 -3.34
C SER A 173 9.95 -13.21 -4.86
N TYR A 174 10.78 -14.15 -5.30
CA TYR A 174 10.88 -14.56 -6.70
C TYR A 174 9.60 -15.22 -7.22
N GLN A 175 8.96 -16.10 -6.45
CA GLN A 175 7.70 -16.73 -6.86
C GLN A 175 6.59 -15.68 -7.05
N TYR A 176 6.43 -14.76 -6.10
CA TYR A 176 5.47 -13.67 -6.23
C TYR A 176 5.81 -12.71 -7.36
N ALA A 177 7.10 -12.46 -7.62
CA ALA A 177 7.52 -11.69 -8.78
C ALA A 177 7.07 -12.33 -10.10
N LEU A 178 7.21 -13.66 -10.24
CA LEU A 178 6.72 -14.40 -11.40
C LEU A 178 5.20 -14.29 -11.56
N GLN A 179 4.44 -14.42 -10.46
CA GLN A 179 2.98 -14.30 -10.47
C GLN A 179 2.52 -12.89 -10.83
N SER A 180 3.24 -11.86 -10.36
CA SER A 180 2.97 -10.46 -10.72
C SER A 180 3.32 -10.12 -12.16
N GLN A 181 4.03 -11.00 -12.88
CA GLN A 181 4.54 -10.78 -14.24
C GLN A 181 5.43 -9.53 -14.37
N ASN A 182 5.95 -9.02 -13.25
CA ASN A 182 6.78 -7.82 -13.23
C ASN A 182 8.26 -8.19 -13.43
N CYS A 183 8.76 -7.97 -14.64
CA CYS A 183 10.14 -8.30 -15.01
C CYS A 183 11.19 -7.63 -14.11
N LYS A 184 10.94 -6.40 -13.62
CA LYS A 184 11.87 -5.69 -12.73
C LYS A 184 12.01 -6.45 -11.40
N TYR A 185 10.89 -6.90 -10.85
CA TYR A 185 10.84 -7.67 -9.61
C TYR A 185 11.48 -9.05 -9.77
N ILE A 186 11.26 -9.71 -10.90
CA ILE A 186 11.86 -11.02 -11.18
C ILE A 186 13.39 -10.89 -11.22
N ILE A 187 13.91 -9.89 -11.94
CA ILE A 187 15.36 -9.62 -12.02
C ILE A 187 15.91 -9.27 -10.64
N ALA A 188 15.23 -8.41 -9.87
CA ALA A 188 15.66 -8.05 -8.53
C ALA A 188 15.81 -9.26 -7.60
N SER A 189 14.80 -10.15 -7.54
CA SER A 189 14.89 -11.36 -6.72
C SER A 189 16.01 -12.31 -7.16
N LEU A 190 16.27 -12.44 -8.47
CA LEU A 190 17.39 -13.24 -8.98
C LEU A 190 18.75 -12.66 -8.58
N ILE A 191 18.89 -11.32 -8.59
CA ILE A 191 20.10 -10.65 -8.11
C ILE A 191 20.30 -10.92 -6.60
N TYR A 192 19.24 -10.81 -5.80
CA TYR A 192 19.31 -11.09 -4.36
C TYR A 192 19.71 -12.55 -4.06
N LEU A 193 19.10 -13.52 -4.76
CA LEU A 193 19.46 -14.93 -4.66
C LEU A 193 20.91 -15.17 -5.08
N GLY A 194 21.33 -14.59 -6.22
CA GLY A 194 22.70 -14.75 -6.74
C GLY A 194 23.77 -14.22 -5.79
N ARG A 195 23.55 -13.02 -5.23
CA ARG A 195 24.42 -12.44 -4.21
C ARG A 195 24.49 -13.34 -2.97
N THR A 196 23.36 -13.84 -2.51
CA THR A 196 23.29 -14.65 -1.29
C THR A 196 23.96 -16.02 -1.47
N TYR A 197 23.72 -16.70 -2.59
CA TYR A 197 24.40 -17.96 -2.91
C TYR A 197 25.91 -17.80 -3.11
N GLY A 198 26.34 -16.68 -3.72
CA GLY A 198 27.76 -16.35 -3.86
C GLY A 198 28.45 -16.21 -2.50
N GLN A 199 27.81 -15.55 -1.53
CA GLN A 199 28.33 -15.43 -0.16
C GLN A 199 28.33 -16.75 0.65
N LEU A 200 27.71 -17.81 0.14
CA LEU A 200 27.70 -19.16 0.72
C LEU A 200 28.53 -20.16 -0.11
N GLU A 201 29.19 -19.71 -1.18
CA GLU A 201 29.94 -20.55 -2.13
C GLU A 201 29.07 -21.64 -2.79
N ARG A 202 27.74 -21.45 -2.84
CA ARG A 202 26.77 -22.40 -3.41
C ARG A 202 26.56 -22.17 -4.91
N PHE A 203 27.64 -22.16 -5.70
CA PHE A 203 27.61 -21.78 -7.12
C PHE A 203 26.71 -22.68 -7.99
N ASN A 204 26.50 -23.93 -7.60
CA ASN A 204 25.60 -24.86 -8.30
C ASN A 204 24.14 -24.37 -8.34
N GLN A 205 23.71 -23.59 -7.35
CA GLN A 205 22.35 -23.04 -7.26
C GLN A 205 22.15 -21.81 -8.16
N LEU A 206 23.24 -21.21 -8.68
CA LEU A 206 23.18 -20.08 -9.62
C LEU A 206 22.59 -20.46 -10.98
N ASN A 207 22.43 -21.76 -11.26
CA ASN A 207 21.75 -22.23 -12.47
C ASN A 207 20.29 -21.75 -12.56
N ILE A 208 19.65 -21.42 -11.43
CA ILE A 208 18.32 -20.80 -11.39
C ILE A 208 18.34 -19.44 -12.12
N ILE A 209 19.43 -18.68 -12.03
CA ILE A 209 19.60 -17.37 -12.66
C ILE A 209 19.88 -17.51 -14.17
N LYS A 210 20.45 -18.66 -14.58
CA LYS A 210 20.77 -18.96 -15.98
C LYS A 210 19.58 -19.52 -16.76
N LYS A 211 18.45 -19.84 -16.11
CA LYS A 211 17.25 -20.27 -16.83
C LYS A 211 16.77 -19.11 -17.71
N PRO A 212 16.50 -19.35 -19.00
CA PRO A 212 15.99 -18.29 -19.87
C PRO A 212 14.68 -17.77 -19.28
N LEU A 213 14.68 -16.47 -18.93
CA LEU A 213 13.49 -15.76 -18.51
C LEU A 213 12.50 -15.84 -19.67
N LYS A 214 11.44 -16.64 -19.52
CA LYS A 214 10.24 -16.50 -20.35
C LYS A 214 9.55 -15.22 -19.92
N LEU A 215 10.10 -14.08 -20.37
CA LEU A 215 9.53 -12.78 -20.09
C LEU A 215 8.11 -12.76 -20.68
N PRO A 216 7.09 -12.33 -19.91
CA PRO A 216 5.76 -12.15 -20.45
C PRO A 216 5.85 -11.21 -21.65
N LYS A 217 5.36 -11.66 -22.81
CA LYS A 217 5.30 -10.81 -24.01
C LYS A 217 4.43 -9.61 -23.67
N LYS A 218 5.00 -8.41 -23.71
CA LYS A 218 4.23 -7.17 -23.67
C LYS A 218 3.35 -7.17 -24.92
N ASN A 219 2.04 -7.38 -24.76
CA ASN A 219 1.10 -7.04 -25.82
C ASN A 219 1.09 -5.52 -25.91
N ILE A 220 1.65 -4.99 -27.00
CA ILE A 220 1.57 -3.58 -27.40
C ILE A 220 0.25 -3.41 -28.15
#